data_AF-S9QQC3-F1
#
_entry.id   AF-S9QQC3-F1
#
_cell.length_a   1.000
_cell.length_b   1.000
_cell.length_c   1.000
_cell.angle_alpha   90.00
_cell.angle_beta   90.00
_cell.angle_gamma   90.00
#
_symmetry.space_group_name_H-M   'P 1'
#
loop_
_entity.id
_entity.type
_entity.pdbx_description
1 polymer ?
#
loop_
_entity_poly.entity_id
_entity_poly.type
_entity_poly.pdbx_seq_one_letter_code
_entity_poly.pdbx_strand_id
1 'polypeptide(L)'
;MARAAAKRHDSVDAQARETVARLRPQLATLDERIARQSGEAVEERLEETRQDLAVAEARLARIEHEVAVLKRLESALDAARSQARERYFTPVATELKPLLQLLWPEAELLWGEETLLPRALIRDGQEEPIEILSGGTQEQLALMVRLAFARMLSSAGRPAPVILDDALVFTDDDRIERMFDALHRQADDLQILVLTCRQRAFRALGGRTLQLAPAEPVG
;
A
#
# COMPACT_ATOMS: atom_id res chain seq x y z
N MET A 1 90.51 51.76 -37.39
CA MET A 1 89.60 51.12 -36.42
C MET A 1 88.15 51.61 -36.51
N ALA A 2 87.87 52.90 -36.77
CA ALA A 2 86.51 53.46 -36.86
C ALA A 2 85.58 52.82 -37.92
N ARG A 3 86.07 52.52 -39.14
CA ARG A 3 85.28 51.87 -40.21
C ARG A 3 84.79 50.45 -39.86
N ALA A 4 85.57 49.68 -39.11
CA ALA A 4 85.20 48.32 -38.70
C ALA A 4 84.20 48.30 -37.53
N ALA A 5 84.14 49.38 -36.75
CA ALA A 5 83.10 49.58 -35.74
C ALA A 5 81.77 49.99 -36.41
N ALA A 6 81.80 50.95 -37.34
CA ALA A 6 80.62 51.38 -38.10
C ALA A 6 79.95 50.22 -38.86
N LYS A 7 80.75 49.40 -39.57
CA LYS A 7 80.22 48.23 -40.30
C LYS A 7 79.58 47.18 -39.39
N ARG A 8 80.06 47.04 -38.15
CA ARG A 8 79.43 46.16 -37.15
C ARG A 8 78.13 46.74 -36.64
N HIS A 9 78.06 48.05 -36.39
CA HIS A 9 76.83 48.71 -35.98
C HIS A 9 75.75 48.62 -37.06
N ASP A 10 76.10 48.83 -38.33
CA ASP A 10 75.16 48.69 -39.46
C ASP A 10 74.66 47.25 -39.60
N SER A 11 75.54 46.25 -39.42
CA SER A 11 75.16 44.84 -39.44
C SER A 11 74.21 44.47 -38.30
N VAL A 12 74.46 45.00 -37.10
CA VAL A 12 73.61 44.76 -35.92
C VAL A 12 72.25 45.44 -36.12
N ASP A 13 72.20 46.65 -36.65
CA ASP A 13 70.95 47.36 -36.93
C ASP A 13 70.13 46.66 -38.03
N ALA A 14 70.77 46.20 -39.10
CA ALA A 14 70.12 45.43 -40.15
C ALA A 14 69.52 44.12 -39.62
N GLN A 15 70.28 43.39 -38.79
CA GLN A 15 69.84 42.12 -38.22
C GLN A 15 68.73 42.30 -37.17
N ALA A 16 68.76 43.41 -36.42
CA ALA A 16 67.67 43.80 -35.53
C ALA A 16 66.39 44.14 -36.32
N ARG A 17 66.50 44.91 -37.41
CA ARG A 17 65.36 45.24 -38.28
C ARG A 17 64.73 44.01 -38.92
N GLU A 18 65.56 43.07 -39.39
CA GLU A 18 65.08 41.80 -39.96
C GLU A 18 64.38 40.94 -38.90
N THR A 19 64.92 40.91 -37.68
CA THR A 19 64.30 40.20 -36.55
C THR A 19 62.94 40.81 -36.18
N VAL A 20 62.84 42.14 -36.13
CA VAL A 20 61.58 42.85 -35.89
C VAL A 20 60.57 42.61 -37.02
N ALA A 21 61.02 42.65 -38.28
CA ALA A 21 60.18 42.39 -39.44
C ALA A 21 59.63 40.95 -39.45
N ARG A 22 60.39 39.97 -38.95
CA ARG A 22 59.96 38.58 -38.79
C ARG A 22 59.03 38.37 -37.60
N LEU A 23 59.31 38.98 -36.46
CA LEU A 23 58.55 38.77 -35.22
C LEU A 23 57.18 39.48 -35.24
N ARG A 24 57.05 40.64 -35.89
CA ARG A 24 55.77 41.37 -35.99
C ARG A 24 54.61 40.53 -36.55
N PRO A 25 54.74 39.88 -37.73
CA PRO A 25 53.66 39.05 -38.26
C PRO A 25 53.41 37.80 -37.41
N GLN A 26 54.44 37.24 -36.75
CA GLN A 26 54.26 36.09 -35.84
C GLN A 26 53.45 36.47 -34.59
N LEU A 27 53.70 37.66 -34.03
CA LEU A 27 52.90 38.22 -32.95
C LEU A 27 51.46 38.44 -33.38
N ALA A 28 51.22 39.05 -34.55
CA ALA A 28 49.87 39.27 -35.06
C ALA A 28 49.08 37.95 -35.23
N THR A 29 49.72 36.90 -35.76
CA THR A 29 49.09 35.58 -35.89
C THR A 29 48.81 34.91 -34.54
N LEU A 30 49.70 35.08 -33.57
CA LEU A 30 49.50 34.58 -32.21
C LEU A 30 48.38 35.33 -31.50
N ASP A 31 48.33 36.66 -31.62
CA ASP A 31 47.29 37.52 -31.06
C ASP A 31 45.92 37.18 -31.64
N GLU A 32 45.81 36.94 -32.95
CA GLU A 32 44.55 36.52 -33.59
C GLU A 32 44.12 35.12 -33.16
N ARG A 33 45.07 34.16 -33.06
CA ARG A 33 44.77 32.81 -32.55
C ARG A 33 44.32 32.84 -31.10
N ILE A 34 44.97 33.66 -30.26
CA ILE A 34 44.56 33.87 -28.88
C ILE A 34 43.18 34.48 -28.88
N ALA A 35 42.95 35.64 -29.49
CA ALA A 35 41.65 36.32 -29.52
C ALA A 35 40.49 35.43 -29.97
N ARG A 36 40.69 34.58 -31.00
CA ARG A 36 39.67 33.64 -31.49
C ARG A 36 39.41 32.47 -30.54
N GLN A 37 40.35 32.16 -29.66
CA GLN A 37 40.32 31.02 -28.73
C GLN A 37 40.10 31.45 -27.27
N SER A 38 40.31 32.72 -26.94
CA SER A 38 40.28 33.29 -25.60
C SER A 38 39.01 34.11 -25.37
N GLY A 39 38.38 33.85 -24.22
CA GLY A 39 37.38 34.72 -23.61
C GLY A 39 35.95 34.30 -23.94
N GLU A 40 35.39 34.91 -24.97
CA GLU A 40 33.93 34.96 -25.17
C GLU A 40 33.30 33.57 -25.33
N ALA A 41 33.85 32.70 -26.20
CA ALA A 41 33.26 31.38 -26.44
C ALA A 41 33.39 30.40 -25.25
N VAL A 42 34.41 30.55 -24.41
CA VAL A 42 34.60 29.69 -23.21
C VAL A 42 33.72 30.18 -22.07
N GLU A 43 33.63 31.51 -21.90
CA GLU A 43 32.81 32.14 -20.87
C GLU A 43 31.32 32.00 -21.17
N GLU A 44 30.91 32.10 -22.44
CA GLU A 44 29.54 31.84 -22.89
C GLU A 44 29.14 30.37 -22.64
N ARG A 45 29.99 29.40 -23.00
CA ARG A 45 29.74 27.98 -22.70
C ARG A 45 29.67 27.69 -21.21
N LEU A 46 30.50 28.36 -20.41
CA LEU A 46 30.47 28.23 -18.96
C LEU A 46 29.16 28.77 -18.38
N GLU A 47 28.69 29.90 -18.88
CA GLU A 47 27.45 30.52 -18.44
C GLU A 47 26.22 29.70 -18.88
N GLU A 48 26.21 29.19 -20.10
CA GLU A 48 25.20 28.25 -20.60
C GLU A 48 25.14 26.99 -19.71
N THR A 49 26.30 26.39 -19.43
CA THR A 49 26.37 25.19 -18.56
C THR A 49 25.90 25.49 -17.14
N ARG A 50 26.18 26.69 -16.61
CA ARG A 50 25.69 27.12 -15.28
C ARG A 50 24.18 27.29 -15.26
N GLN A 51 23.61 27.87 -16.33
CA GLN A 51 22.16 28.01 -16.47
C GLN A 51 21.49 26.64 -16.56
N ASP A 52 22.02 25.73 -17.37
CA ASP A 52 21.54 24.36 -17.48
C ASP A 52 21.61 23.62 -16.15
N LEU A 53 22.71 23.78 -15.40
CA LEU A 53 22.87 23.22 -14.06
C LEU A 53 21.80 23.77 -13.11
N ALA A 54 21.60 25.09 -13.07
CA ALA A 54 20.61 25.71 -12.20
C ALA A 54 19.18 25.24 -12.52
N VAL A 55 18.85 25.07 -13.80
CA VAL A 55 17.55 24.51 -14.23
C VAL A 55 17.41 23.05 -13.81
N ALA A 56 18.47 22.25 -13.97
CA ALA A 56 18.48 20.84 -13.56
C ALA A 56 18.34 20.69 -12.05
N GLU A 57 19.05 21.50 -11.26
CA GLU A 57 18.97 21.53 -9.79
C GLU A 57 17.57 21.94 -9.31
N ALA A 58 16.98 22.98 -9.90
CA ALA A 58 15.62 23.38 -9.57
C ALA A 58 14.59 22.27 -9.88
N ARG A 59 14.78 21.55 -10.98
CA ARG A 59 13.94 20.40 -11.33
C ARG A 59 14.12 19.26 -10.34
N LEU A 60 15.36 18.96 -9.95
CA LEU A 60 15.67 17.93 -8.95
C LEU A 60 15.00 18.26 -7.62
N ALA A 61 15.18 19.48 -7.10
CA ALA A 61 14.59 19.91 -5.84
C ALA A 61 13.06 19.79 -5.83
N ARG A 62 12.39 20.09 -6.95
CA ARG A 62 10.94 19.90 -7.09
C ARG A 62 10.54 18.42 -7.01
N ILE A 63 11.27 17.55 -7.71
CA ILE A 63 11.00 16.11 -7.70
C ILE A 63 11.26 15.52 -6.31
N GLU A 64 12.36 15.92 -5.66
CA GLU A 64 12.68 15.48 -4.29
C GLU A 64 11.61 15.90 -3.29
N HIS A 65 11.10 17.13 -3.42
CA HIS A 65 9.98 17.61 -2.62
C HIS A 65 8.72 16.78 -2.86
N GLU A 66 8.36 16.52 -4.11
CA GLU A 66 7.20 15.69 -4.47
C GLU A 66 7.33 14.27 -3.89
N VAL A 67 8.48 13.63 -4.05
CA VAL A 67 8.77 12.32 -3.46
C VAL A 67 8.64 12.34 -1.93
N ALA A 68 9.15 13.39 -1.27
CA ALA A 68 9.03 13.52 0.19
C ALA A 68 7.57 13.67 0.64
N VAL A 69 6.76 14.44 -0.10
CA VAL A 69 5.33 14.59 0.16
C VAL A 69 4.59 13.27 -0.04
N LEU A 70 4.84 12.57 -1.14
CA LEU A 70 4.19 11.29 -1.44
C LEU A 70 4.54 10.21 -0.41
N LYS A 71 5.80 10.10 -0.01
CA LYS A 71 6.23 9.16 1.05
C LYS A 71 5.55 9.45 2.38
N ARG A 72 5.40 10.74 2.74
CA ARG A 72 4.71 11.14 3.96
C ARG A 72 3.22 10.81 3.89
N LEU A 73 2.59 11.02 2.73
CA LEU A 73 1.19 10.67 2.51
C LEU A 73 0.98 9.15 2.61
N GLU A 74 1.81 8.36 1.95
CA GLU A 74 1.79 6.89 2.01
C GLU A 74 1.88 6.41 3.46
N SER A 75 2.88 6.91 4.21
CA SER A 75 3.04 6.56 5.63
C SER A 75 1.81 6.94 6.48
N ALA A 76 1.19 8.08 6.21
CA ALA A 76 -0.01 8.52 6.93
C ALA A 76 -1.24 7.65 6.59
N LEU A 77 -1.39 7.26 5.32
CA LEU A 77 -2.46 6.36 4.88
C LEU A 77 -2.30 4.95 5.47
N ASP A 78 -1.07 4.43 5.52
CA ASP A 78 -0.79 3.13 6.14
C ASP A 78 -1.05 3.13 7.65
N ALA A 79 -0.68 4.20 8.35
CA ALA A 79 -0.98 4.37 9.76
C ALA A 79 -2.50 4.44 10.00
N ALA A 80 -3.23 5.23 9.21
CA ALA A 80 -4.69 5.34 9.31
C ALA A 80 -5.40 4.01 9.00
N ARG A 81 -4.96 3.29 7.96
CA ARG A 81 -5.44 1.96 7.59
C ARG A 81 -5.22 0.97 8.74
N SER A 82 -4.02 0.94 9.31
CA SER A 82 -3.66 0.06 10.42
C SER A 82 -4.47 0.35 11.68
N GLN A 83 -4.66 1.64 12.03
CA GLN A 83 -5.48 2.05 13.19
C GLN A 83 -6.96 1.70 13.01
N ALA A 84 -7.52 1.93 11.81
CA ALA A 84 -8.88 1.53 11.51
C ALA A 84 -9.03 0.00 11.65
N ARG A 85 -8.06 -0.77 11.15
CA ARG A 85 -8.04 -2.23 11.30
C ARG A 85 -8.05 -2.64 12.77
N GLU A 86 -7.13 -2.12 13.59
CA GLU A 86 -7.07 -2.51 15.01
C GLU A 86 -8.38 -2.17 15.76
N ARG A 87 -9.01 -1.03 15.45
CA ARG A 87 -10.26 -0.61 16.06
C ARG A 87 -11.45 -1.53 15.75
N TYR A 88 -11.55 -2.05 14.53
CA TYR A 88 -12.70 -2.86 14.11
C TYR A 88 -12.46 -4.37 14.21
N PHE A 89 -11.24 -4.85 13.97
CA PHE A 89 -10.96 -6.28 13.89
C PHE A 89 -10.61 -6.91 15.21
N THR A 90 -9.91 -6.21 16.10
CA THR A 90 -9.58 -6.76 17.43
C THR A 90 -10.85 -7.17 18.18
N PRO A 91 -11.95 -6.38 18.18
CA PRO A 91 -13.22 -6.82 18.74
C PRO A 91 -13.80 -8.04 18.02
N VAL A 92 -13.87 -8.03 16.68
CA VAL A 92 -14.44 -9.15 15.91
C VAL A 92 -13.65 -10.44 16.12
N ALA A 93 -12.32 -10.40 16.06
CA ALA A 93 -11.46 -11.55 16.30
C ALA A 93 -11.62 -12.10 17.72
N THR A 94 -11.78 -11.21 18.71
CA THR A 94 -12.05 -11.59 20.10
C THR A 94 -13.39 -12.32 20.21
N GLU A 95 -14.44 -11.85 19.53
CA GLU A 95 -15.76 -12.49 19.55
C GLU A 95 -15.81 -13.78 18.70
N LEU A 96 -14.99 -13.86 17.65
CA LEU A 96 -14.96 -14.98 16.71
C LEU A 96 -14.17 -16.17 17.24
N LYS A 97 -13.09 -15.95 17.98
CA LYS A 97 -12.25 -17.01 18.57
C LYS A 97 -13.05 -18.07 19.35
N PRO A 98 -13.91 -17.72 20.33
CA PRO A 98 -14.67 -18.73 21.07
C PRO A 98 -15.69 -19.48 20.19
N LEU A 99 -16.23 -18.83 19.14
CA LEU A 99 -17.14 -19.47 18.19
C LEU A 99 -16.41 -20.51 17.32
N LEU A 100 -15.20 -20.19 16.85
CA LEU A 100 -14.36 -21.11 16.09
C LEU A 100 -13.96 -22.34 16.93
N GLN A 101 -13.52 -22.10 18.16
CA GLN A 101 -13.03 -23.15 19.07
C GLN A 101 -14.10 -24.17 19.45
N LEU A 102 -15.38 -23.82 19.30
CA LEU A 102 -16.47 -24.75 19.51
C LEU A 102 -16.58 -25.80 18.40
N LEU A 103 -16.35 -25.40 17.15
CA LEU A 103 -16.41 -26.30 16.00
C LEU A 103 -15.06 -26.99 15.75
N TRP A 104 -13.97 -26.26 15.97
CA TRP A 104 -12.60 -26.68 15.75
C TRP A 104 -11.73 -26.20 16.93
N PRO A 105 -11.46 -27.06 17.93
CA PRO A 105 -10.82 -26.68 19.20
C PRO A 105 -9.50 -25.90 19.09
N GLU A 106 -8.70 -26.17 18.05
CA GLU A 106 -7.41 -25.50 17.80
C GLU A 106 -7.45 -24.57 16.59
N ALA A 107 -8.64 -24.13 16.16
CA ALA A 107 -8.73 -23.27 14.99
C ALA A 107 -8.32 -21.82 15.27
N GLU A 108 -7.55 -21.28 14.34
CA GLU A 108 -7.20 -19.86 14.29
C GLU A 108 -7.48 -19.30 12.90
N LEU A 109 -7.79 -18.00 12.81
CA LEU A 109 -7.93 -17.31 11.53
C LEU A 109 -6.75 -16.40 11.30
N LEU A 110 -6.16 -16.53 10.12
CA LEU A 110 -5.21 -15.58 9.58
C LEU A 110 -5.96 -14.54 8.77
N TRP A 111 -5.67 -13.27 9.01
CA TRP A 111 -6.34 -12.14 8.36
C TRP A 111 -5.49 -11.61 7.21
N GLY A 112 -6.14 -11.18 6.13
CA GLY A 112 -5.44 -10.53 5.03
C GLY A 112 -4.89 -9.16 5.42
N GLU A 113 -3.77 -8.75 4.81
CA GLU A 113 -3.20 -7.41 5.01
C GLU A 113 -4.01 -6.33 4.27
N GLU A 114 -4.65 -6.70 3.16
CA GLU A 114 -5.34 -5.77 2.25
C GLU A 114 -6.87 -5.79 2.35
N THR A 115 -7.47 -6.86 2.89
CA THR A 115 -8.92 -7.06 2.92
C THR A 115 -9.45 -7.20 4.34
N LEU A 116 -10.73 -6.89 4.54
CA LEU A 116 -11.42 -7.07 5.82
C LEU A 116 -11.84 -8.53 6.11
N LEU A 117 -11.27 -9.48 5.37
CA LEU A 117 -11.68 -10.88 5.37
C LEU A 117 -10.54 -11.78 5.86
N PRO A 118 -10.86 -12.92 6.51
CA PRO A 118 -9.85 -13.93 6.79
C PRO A 118 -9.26 -14.45 5.47
N ARG A 119 -7.94 -14.58 5.44
CA ARG A 119 -7.17 -15.16 4.34
C ARG A 119 -7.09 -16.68 4.45
N ALA A 120 -6.91 -17.20 5.66
CA ALA A 120 -6.78 -18.63 5.89
C ALA A 120 -7.34 -19.04 7.26
N LEU A 121 -7.69 -20.31 7.37
CA LEU A 121 -8.07 -20.99 8.59
C LEU A 121 -6.96 -21.98 8.93
N ILE A 122 -6.39 -21.87 10.13
CA ILE A 122 -5.47 -22.88 10.66
C ILE A 122 -6.30 -23.93 11.39
N ARG A 123 -6.14 -25.21 11.06
CA ARG A 123 -6.70 -26.35 11.80
C ARG A 123 -5.67 -27.46 11.89
N ASP A 124 -5.56 -28.09 13.05
CA ASP A 124 -4.61 -29.20 13.29
C ASP A 124 -3.17 -28.85 12.85
N GLY A 125 -2.78 -27.58 13.02
CA GLY A 125 -1.48 -27.04 12.61
C GLY A 125 -1.28 -26.83 11.09
N GLN A 126 -2.31 -27.02 10.27
CA GLN A 126 -2.29 -26.78 8.82
C GLN A 126 -2.99 -25.47 8.45
N GLU A 127 -2.35 -24.65 7.63
CA GLU A 127 -2.95 -23.45 7.06
C GLU A 127 -3.76 -23.80 5.81
N GLU A 128 -5.07 -23.55 5.86
CA GLU A 128 -5.98 -23.77 4.74
C GLU A 128 -6.51 -22.41 4.24
N PRO A 129 -6.11 -21.95 3.05
CA PRO A 129 -6.67 -20.75 2.43
C PRO A 129 -8.20 -20.84 2.32
N ILE A 130 -8.90 -19.75 2.63
CA ILE A 130 -10.38 -19.77 2.65
C ILE A 130 -10.96 -20.20 1.29
N GLU A 131 -10.31 -19.82 0.18
CA GLU A 131 -10.73 -20.11 -1.19
C GLU A 131 -10.75 -21.61 -1.54
N ILE A 132 -9.95 -22.42 -0.86
CA ILE A 132 -9.86 -23.87 -1.12
C ILE A 132 -10.66 -24.71 -0.12
N LEU A 133 -11.26 -24.08 0.90
CA LEU A 133 -12.11 -24.76 1.86
C LEU A 133 -13.34 -25.36 1.18
N SER A 134 -13.85 -26.45 1.74
CA SER A 134 -15.13 -27.02 1.29
C SER A 134 -16.27 -26.01 1.46
N GLY A 135 -17.26 -26.03 0.58
CA GLY A 135 -18.40 -25.11 0.63
C GLY A 135 -19.10 -25.08 2.00
N GLY A 136 -19.25 -26.25 2.66
CA GLY A 136 -19.80 -26.31 4.01
C GLY A 136 -18.93 -25.63 5.08
N THR A 137 -17.60 -25.71 4.96
CA THR A 137 -16.68 -25.00 5.88
C THR A 137 -16.74 -23.49 5.63
N GLN A 138 -16.81 -23.05 4.37
CA GLN A 138 -16.96 -21.64 4.02
C GLN A 138 -18.28 -21.08 4.57
N GLU A 139 -19.39 -21.80 4.46
CA GLU A 139 -20.68 -21.40 5.03
C GLU A 139 -20.64 -21.29 6.55
N GLN A 140 -20.05 -22.26 7.24
CA GLN A 140 -19.89 -22.23 8.70
C GLN A 140 -19.07 -21.02 9.15
N LEU A 141 -17.93 -20.78 8.48
CA LEU A 141 -17.09 -19.62 8.77
C LEU A 141 -17.84 -18.31 8.51
N ALA A 142 -18.54 -18.22 7.39
CA ALA A 142 -19.32 -17.05 7.01
C ALA A 142 -20.44 -16.74 8.03
N LEU A 143 -21.05 -17.78 8.61
CA LEU A 143 -22.01 -17.63 9.70
C LEU A 143 -21.33 -17.13 10.99
N MET A 144 -20.23 -17.77 11.41
CA MET A 144 -19.52 -17.38 12.63
C MET A 144 -19.03 -15.93 12.58
N VAL A 145 -18.54 -15.47 11.42
CA VAL A 145 -18.16 -14.07 11.21
C VAL A 145 -19.35 -13.13 11.40
N ARG A 146 -20.52 -13.45 10.83
CA ARG A 146 -21.75 -12.66 11.01
C ARG A 146 -22.19 -12.59 12.47
N LEU A 147 -22.10 -13.70 13.19
CA LEU A 147 -22.42 -13.77 14.61
C LEU A 147 -21.45 -12.92 15.44
N ALA A 148 -20.15 -13.01 15.19
CA ALA A 148 -19.13 -12.18 15.85
C ALA A 148 -19.39 -10.69 15.62
N PHE A 149 -19.76 -10.28 14.40
CA PHE A 149 -20.15 -8.91 14.11
C PHE A 149 -21.42 -8.46 14.86
N ALA A 150 -22.45 -9.29 14.89
CA ALA A 150 -23.67 -8.98 15.64
C ALA A 150 -23.40 -8.81 17.13
N ARG A 151 -22.55 -9.68 17.72
CA ARG A 151 -22.12 -9.58 19.12
C ARG A 151 -21.34 -8.30 19.37
N MET A 152 -20.35 -7.99 18.53
CA MET A 152 -19.60 -6.74 18.61
C MET A 152 -20.52 -5.51 18.60
N LEU A 153 -21.53 -5.50 17.71
CA LEU A 153 -22.49 -4.41 17.61
C LEU A 153 -23.40 -4.34 18.84
N SER A 154 -23.85 -5.48 19.38
CA SER A 154 -24.64 -5.54 20.60
C SER A 154 -23.85 -5.00 21.81
N SER A 155 -22.59 -5.43 21.98
CA SER A 155 -21.67 -4.92 23.01
C SER A 155 -21.41 -3.41 22.89
N ALA A 156 -21.51 -2.85 21.68
CA ALA A 156 -21.41 -1.41 21.42
C ALA A 156 -22.74 -0.65 21.62
N GLY A 157 -23.78 -1.29 22.16
CA GLY A 157 -25.11 -0.70 22.39
C GLY A 157 -25.95 -0.53 21.12
N ARG A 158 -25.59 -1.22 20.03
CA ARG A 158 -26.28 -1.17 18.73
C ARG A 158 -26.71 -2.58 18.31
N PRO A 159 -27.63 -3.24 19.04
CA PRO A 159 -28.02 -4.61 18.74
C PRO A 159 -28.59 -4.70 17.32
N ALA A 160 -28.15 -5.72 16.57
CA ALA A 160 -28.60 -6.02 15.23
C ALA A 160 -29.13 -7.46 15.18
N PRO A 161 -30.33 -7.69 14.62
CA PRO A 161 -30.84 -9.05 14.48
C PRO A 161 -30.02 -9.82 13.44
N VAL A 162 -29.82 -11.11 13.70
CA VAL A 162 -29.19 -12.04 12.75
C VAL A 162 -30.27 -12.82 12.04
N ILE A 163 -30.34 -12.72 10.71
CA ILE A 163 -31.29 -13.48 9.90
C ILE A 163 -30.53 -14.57 9.15
N LEU A 164 -30.94 -15.81 9.37
CA LEU A 164 -30.40 -17.01 8.73
C LEU A 164 -31.48 -17.56 7.80
N ASP A 165 -31.23 -17.53 6.49
CA ASP A 165 -32.16 -18.05 5.48
C ASP A 165 -31.57 -19.30 4.82
N ASP A 166 -32.15 -20.46 5.13
CA ASP A 166 -31.65 -21.80 4.78
C ASP A 166 -30.13 -21.96 5.02
N ALA A 167 -29.60 -21.29 6.05
CA ALA A 167 -28.19 -21.43 6.41
C ALA A 167 -27.91 -22.87 6.88
N LEU A 168 -26.65 -23.33 6.71
CA LEU A 168 -26.15 -24.62 7.21
C LEU A 168 -26.66 -25.86 6.46
N VAL A 169 -26.98 -25.72 5.16
CA VAL A 169 -27.42 -26.86 4.34
C VAL A 169 -26.39 -28.00 4.32
N PHE A 170 -25.09 -27.66 4.43
CA PHE A 170 -23.99 -28.62 4.30
C PHE A 170 -23.31 -29.00 5.62
N THR A 171 -23.92 -28.72 6.77
CA THR A 171 -23.34 -29.07 8.09
C THR A 171 -23.94 -30.37 8.63
N ASP A 172 -23.09 -31.25 9.17
CA ASP A 172 -23.53 -32.46 9.86
C ASP A 172 -24.24 -32.14 11.18
N ASP A 173 -25.14 -33.04 11.60
CA ASP A 173 -26.03 -32.80 12.75
C ASP A 173 -25.25 -32.51 14.05
N ASP A 174 -24.12 -33.19 14.28
CA ASP A 174 -23.26 -32.98 15.46
C ASP A 174 -22.59 -31.58 15.49
N ARG A 175 -22.23 -31.03 14.33
CA ARG A 175 -21.72 -29.65 14.23
C ARG A 175 -22.82 -28.61 14.34
N ILE A 176 -23.99 -28.88 13.79
CA ILE A 176 -25.17 -28.03 13.93
C ILE A 176 -25.54 -27.86 15.41
N GLU A 177 -25.62 -28.96 16.16
CA GLU A 177 -25.93 -28.93 17.60
C GLU A 177 -24.89 -28.16 18.41
N ARG A 178 -23.60 -28.43 18.20
CA ARG A 178 -22.53 -27.66 18.85
C ARG A 178 -22.69 -26.18 18.58
N MET A 179 -22.88 -25.79 17.32
CA MET A 179 -23.05 -24.39 16.96
C MET A 179 -24.28 -23.75 17.61
N PHE A 180 -25.38 -24.50 17.73
CA PHE A 180 -26.55 -24.07 18.48
C PHE A 180 -26.29 -23.91 19.97
N ASP A 181 -25.46 -24.75 20.58
CA ASP A 181 -25.05 -24.59 21.99
C ASP A 181 -24.20 -23.32 22.21
N ALA A 182 -23.36 -22.92 21.26
CA ALA A 182 -22.67 -21.62 21.35
C ALA A 182 -23.65 -20.47 21.17
N LEU A 183 -24.57 -20.59 20.22
CA LEU A 183 -25.59 -19.58 20.00
C LEU A 183 -26.44 -19.40 21.26
N HIS A 184 -26.91 -20.48 21.88
CA HIS A 184 -27.73 -20.45 23.09
C HIS A 184 -26.97 -19.92 24.31
N ARG A 185 -25.71 -20.32 24.51
CA ARG A 185 -24.87 -19.83 25.62
C ARG A 185 -24.57 -18.33 25.54
N GLN A 186 -24.76 -17.72 24.39
CA GLN A 186 -24.48 -16.31 24.13
C GLN A 186 -25.71 -15.54 23.63
N ALA A 187 -26.90 -16.18 23.67
CA ALA A 187 -28.14 -15.68 23.08
C ALA A 187 -28.80 -14.54 23.86
N ASP A 188 -28.38 -14.27 25.10
CA ASP A 188 -29.00 -13.23 25.92
C ASP A 188 -28.91 -11.84 25.27
N ASP A 189 -27.92 -11.63 24.41
CA ASP A 189 -27.63 -10.34 23.78
C ASP A 189 -28.04 -10.23 22.30
N LEU A 190 -28.60 -11.28 21.69
CA LEU A 190 -28.87 -11.33 20.25
C LEU A 190 -30.25 -11.89 19.89
N GLN A 191 -30.96 -11.20 18.99
CA GLN A 191 -32.13 -11.76 18.32
C GLN A 191 -31.69 -12.50 17.05
N ILE A 192 -31.98 -13.81 17.00
CA ILE A 192 -31.69 -14.66 15.83
C ILE A 192 -33.01 -15.13 15.22
N LEU A 193 -33.19 -14.86 13.93
CA LEU A 193 -34.32 -15.31 13.13
C LEU A 193 -33.82 -16.37 12.15
N VAL A 194 -34.39 -17.57 12.23
CA VAL A 194 -34.04 -18.66 11.33
C VAL A 194 -35.22 -18.99 10.45
N LEU A 195 -35.02 -18.86 9.15
CA LEU A 195 -35.93 -19.30 8.10
C LEU A 195 -35.35 -20.58 7.53
N THR A 196 -36.07 -21.70 7.66
CA THR A 196 -35.57 -22.97 7.13
C THR A 196 -36.66 -23.95 6.75
N CYS A 197 -36.42 -24.70 5.68
CA CYS A 197 -37.22 -25.88 5.32
C CYS A 197 -36.81 -27.15 6.12
N ARG A 198 -35.68 -27.14 6.83
CA ARG A 198 -35.12 -28.29 7.57
C ARG A 198 -35.51 -28.31 9.06
N GLN A 199 -36.81 -28.34 9.34
CA GLN A 199 -37.35 -28.30 10.72
C GLN A 199 -36.71 -29.31 11.69
N ARG A 200 -36.31 -30.50 11.22
CA ARG A 200 -35.67 -31.52 12.07
C ARG A 200 -34.28 -31.10 12.55
N ALA A 201 -33.45 -30.56 11.66
CA ALA A 201 -32.08 -30.16 11.98
C ALA A 201 -32.07 -28.99 12.99
N PHE A 202 -33.02 -28.07 12.87
CA PHE A 202 -33.13 -26.91 13.76
C PHE A 202 -33.97 -27.15 15.03
N ARG A 203 -34.46 -28.38 15.25
CA ARG A 203 -35.27 -28.68 16.44
C ARG A 203 -34.45 -28.53 17.72
N ALA A 204 -33.16 -28.90 17.67
CA ALA A 204 -32.23 -28.79 18.78
C ALA A 204 -31.85 -27.34 19.11
N LEU A 205 -31.99 -26.39 18.16
CA LEU A 205 -31.74 -24.97 18.41
C LEU A 205 -32.68 -24.39 19.47
N GLY A 206 -33.89 -24.94 19.61
CA GLY A 206 -34.92 -24.40 20.49
C GLY A 206 -35.50 -23.07 19.98
N GLY A 207 -36.14 -22.33 20.88
CA GLY A 207 -36.78 -21.04 20.56
C GLY A 207 -38.24 -21.13 20.14
N ARG A 208 -38.82 -19.96 19.81
CA ARG A 208 -40.23 -19.85 19.42
C ARG A 208 -40.41 -20.23 17.95
N THR A 209 -40.97 -21.41 17.68
CA THR A 209 -41.36 -21.78 16.33
C THR A 209 -42.54 -20.93 15.84
N LEU A 210 -42.38 -20.33 14.67
CA LEU A 210 -43.44 -19.61 13.96
C LEU A 210 -43.78 -20.40 12.69
N GLN A 211 -45.07 -20.49 12.38
CA GLN A 211 -45.54 -21.03 11.11
C GLN A 211 -46.04 -19.89 10.24
N LEU A 212 -45.54 -19.83 9.00
CA LEU A 212 -46.06 -18.91 7.99
C LEU A 212 -47.32 -19.51 7.38
N ALA A 213 -48.45 -18.84 7.55
CA ALA A 213 -49.69 -19.16 6.87
C ALA A 213 -49.89 -18.20 5.69
N PRO A 214 -50.60 -18.61 4.62
CA PRO A 214 -51.02 -17.68 3.57
C PRO A 214 -51.82 -16.54 4.19
N ALA A 215 -51.60 -15.31 3.73
CA ALA A 215 -52.44 -14.20 4.13
C ALA A 215 -53.88 -14.45 3.64
N GLU A 216 -54.86 -14.35 4.54
CA GLU A 216 -56.26 -14.34 4.12
C GLU A 216 -56.49 -13.10 3.24
N PRO A 217 -57.19 -13.24 2.10
CA PRO A 217 -57.48 -12.09 1.25
C PRO A 217 -58.28 -11.07 2.05
N VAL A 218 -57.75 -9.86 2.18
CA VAL A 218 -58.47 -8.72 2.74
C VAL A 218 -59.61 -8.41 1.78
N GLY A 219 -60.84 -8.73 2.19
CA GLY A 219 -62.07 -8.48 1.44
C GLY A 219 -62.41 -7.00 1.30
#